data_AF-A0A1H2SNE3-F1
#
_entry.id   AF-A0A1H2SNE3-F1
#
_cell.length_a   1.000
_cell.length_b   1.000
_cell.length_c   1.000
_cell.angle_alpha   90.00
_cell.angle_beta   90.00
_cell.angle_gamma   90.00
#
_symmetry.space_group_name_H-M   'P 1'
#
loop_
_entity.id
_entity.type
_entity.pdbx_description
1 polymer ?
#
loop_
_entity_poly.entity_id
_entity_poly.type
_entity_poly.pdbx_seq_one_letter_code
_entity_poly.pdbx_strand_id
1 'polypeptide(L)'
;MTNRAIKYRVYPTTEQSIMFAKTFGCCRKVYNLMLSDKIESYKSTGKFVAVTPAKYKKDYPYLKEVDSLALANKQLDLQEAFRNRFSKSRKKKNGFPKFKSAKHSRKSYTTNNQHGTVAIIDNKYIKLPKIGKVKAVIHRIPDSDWIVKSATVSQESDGKYYISILFEFENAINPYVADKTNAIGLDYASDGLYVDSNGNVGTNHKYYRESHDKLAKAQRKLSRRQGSKKHEAKSNNYIKQLRKVNRIHRHIANQRLDNLHKISTEIANRYDVVCVESLNMKSMSNKGFGNGKATLDNGYGMFLSMLEYKLSERNKYLIKVDKWFPSSQICHCCGTLHPEMKDLAIRKMICDCGLTISRDQNAAINILNEGLRLLTEEA
;
A
#
# COMPACT_ATOMS: atom_id res chain seq x y z
N MET A 1 -6.57 -19.20 -12.06
CA MET A 1 -6.56 -17.82 -12.60
C MET A 1 -6.04 -16.86 -11.54
N THR A 2 -4.97 -16.13 -11.87
CA THR A 2 -4.36 -15.12 -11.00
C THR A 2 -4.65 -13.73 -11.55
N ASN A 3 -4.80 -12.75 -10.66
CA ASN A 3 -5.07 -11.36 -11.01
C ASN A 3 -3.86 -10.49 -10.67
N ARG A 4 -3.37 -9.71 -11.63
CA ARG A 4 -2.27 -8.75 -11.42
C ARG A 4 -2.60 -7.41 -12.03
N ALA A 5 -2.29 -6.34 -11.29
CA ALA A 5 -2.47 -4.99 -11.78
C ALA A 5 -1.14 -4.33 -12.15
N ILE A 6 -1.06 -3.70 -13.33
CA ILE A 6 0.09 -2.89 -13.74
C ILE A 6 -0.33 -1.41 -13.77
N LYS A 7 0.40 -0.57 -13.04
CA LYS A 7 0.13 0.86 -12.91
C LYS A 7 0.99 1.69 -13.86
N TYR A 8 0.37 2.30 -14.86
CA TYR A 8 1.03 3.17 -15.85
C TYR A 8 0.84 4.64 -15.53
N ARG A 9 1.89 5.45 -15.77
CA ARG A 9 1.81 6.91 -15.74
C ARG A 9 1.17 7.40 -17.03
N VAL A 10 0.15 8.27 -16.95
CA VAL A 10 -0.59 8.76 -18.12
C VAL A 10 -0.65 10.28 -18.23
N TYR A 11 -0.77 10.80 -19.44
CA TYR A 11 -0.70 12.22 -19.78
C TYR A 11 -1.97 12.61 -20.53
N PRO A 12 -3.09 12.81 -19.80
CA PRO A 12 -4.35 13.20 -20.43
C PRO A 12 -4.27 14.60 -21.02
N THR A 13 -5.02 14.84 -22.09
CA THR A 13 -5.30 16.19 -22.61
C THR A 13 -6.15 17.00 -21.61
N THR A 14 -6.35 18.28 -21.88
CA THR A 14 -7.22 19.15 -21.07
C THR A 14 -8.65 18.59 -21.00
N GLU A 15 -9.23 18.21 -22.14
CA GLU A 15 -10.56 17.63 -22.22
C GLU A 15 -10.68 16.31 -21.45
N GLN A 16 -9.71 15.41 -21.63
CA GLN A 16 -9.66 14.15 -20.88
C GLN A 16 -9.54 14.38 -19.37
N SER A 17 -8.76 15.38 -18.95
CA SER A 17 -8.60 15.76 -17.55
C SER A 17 -9.90 16.30 -16.93
N ILE A 18 -10.65 17.10 -17.70
CA ILE A 18 -11.99 17.58 -17.32
C ILE A 18 -12.93 16.39 -17.17
N MET A 19 -12.93 15.47 -18.13
CA MET A 19 -13.79 14.29 -18.10
C MET A 19 -13.47 13.38 -16.90
N PHE A 20 -12.19 13.16 -16.60
CA PHE A 20 -11.80 12.46 -15.37
C PHE A 20 -12.31 13.15 -14.10
N ALA A 21 -12.22 14.48 -14.02
CA ALA A 21 -12.71 15.24 -12.87
C ALA A 21 -14.24 15.10 -12.70
N LYS A 22 -14.99 15.18 -13.81
CA LYS A 22 -16.44 14.91 -13.83
C LYS A 22 -16.73 13.49 -13.32
N THR A 23 -16.04 12.47 -13.84
CA THR A 23 -16.24 11.07 -13.45
C THR A 23 -15.94 10.84 -11.97
N PHE A 24 -14.86 11.42 -11.42
CA PHE A 24 -14.56 11.34 -9.99
C PHE A 24 -15.69 11.96 -9.14
N GLY A 25 -16.22 13.12 -9.56
CA GLY A 25 -17.32 13.81 -8.89
C GLY A 25 -18.61 12.99 -8.91
N CYS A 26 -18.97 12.45 -10.07
CA CYS A 26 -20.17 11.62 -10.25
C CYS A 26 -20.10 10.33 -9.43
N CYS A 27 -18.96 9.63 -9.46
CA CYS A 27 -18.74 8.43 -8.64
C CYS A 27 -18.91 8.72 -7.14
N ARG A 28 -18.36 9.84 -6.66
CA ARG A 28 -18.50 10.28 -5.26
C ARG A 28 -19.97 10.55 -4.91
N LYS A 29 -20.69 11.30 -5.76
CA LYS A 29 -22.10 11.64 -5.54
C LYS A 29 -22.97 10.39 -5.51
N VAL A 30 -22.84 9.50 -6.49
CA VAL A 30 -23.60 8.24 -6.57
C VAL A 30 -23.34 7.35 -5.35
N TYR A 31 -22.07 7.19 -4.93
CA TYR A 31 -21.77 6.45 -3.70
C TYR A 31 -22.49 7.04 -2.47
N ASN A 32 -22.47 8.37 -2.32
CA ASN A 32 -23.09 9.03 -1.17
C ASN A 32 -24.63 8.93 -1.21
N LEU A 33 -25.26 9.07 -2.37
CA LEU A 33 -26.71 8.89 -2.53
C LEU A 33 -27.12 7.46 -2.14
N MET A 34 -26.44 6.46 -2.69
CA MET A 34 -26.69 5.05 -2.36
C MET A 34 -26.50 4.73 -0.88
N LEU A 35 -25.51 5.35 -0.23
CA LEU A 35 -25.32 5.21 1.21
C LEU A 35 -26.45 5.87 2.00
N SER A 36 -26.94 7.05 1.57
CA SER A 36 -28.07 7.74 2.19
C SER A 36 -29.33 6.89 2.13
N ASP A 37 -29.71 6.43 0.93
CA ASP A 37 -30.89 5.59 0.71
C ASP A 37 -30.87 4.33 1.59
N LYS A 38 -29.70 3.68 1.73
CA LYS A 38 -29.54 2.51 2.61
C LYS A 38 -29.75 2.87 4.08
N ILE A 39 -29.19 3.99 4.55
CA ILE A 39 -29.33 4.43 5.93
C ILE A 39 -30.78 4.81 6.24
N GLU A 40 -31.43 5.55 5.34
CA GLU A 40 -32.82 5.99 5.48
C GLU A 40 -33.78 4.81 5.46
N SER A 41 -33.63 3.89 4.50
CA SER A 41 -34.42 2.66 4.44
C SER A 41 -34.28 1.81 5.71
N TYR A 42 -33.07 1.72 6.28
CA TYR A 42 -32.88 0.99 7.52
C TYR A 42 -33.56 1.67 8.71
N LYS A 43 -33.53 3.00 8.79
CA LYS A 43 -34.22 3.76 9.83
C LYS A 43 -35.73 3.57 9.79
N SER A 44 -36.33 3.49 8.60
CA SER A 44 -37.79 3.36 8.45
C SER A 44 -38.30 1.92 8.48
N THR A 45 -37.55 0.96 7.93
CA THR A 45 -38.02 -0.43 7.73
C THR A 45 -37.24 -1.48 8.50
N GLY A 46 -36.13 -1.11 9.14
CA GLY A 46 -35.17 -2.05 9.76
C GLY A 46 -34.37 -2.87 8.75
N LYS A 47 -34.52 -2.64 7.43
CA LYS A 47 -33.85 -3.40 6.36
C LYS A 47 -33.09 -2.47 5.41
N PHE A 48 -31.99 -2.95 4.86
CA PHE A 48 -31.22 -2.22 3.84
C PHE A 48 -31.77 -2.48 2.44
N VAL A 49 -32.25 -1.43 1.77
CA VAL A 49 -32.72 -1.51 0.37
C VAL A 49 -31.59 -1.84 -0.63
N ALA A 50 -31.96 -2.48 -1.74
CA ALA A 50 -31.11 -2.59 -2.92
C ALA A 50 -31.07 -1.25 -3.67
N VAL A 51 -29.87 -0.79 -4.03
CA VAL A 51 -29.66 0.53 -4.66
C VAL A 51 -28.87 0.34 -5.95
N THR A 52 -29.25 1.08 -6.98
CA THR A 52 -28.56 1.07 -8.28
C THR A 52 -28.30 2.50 -8.77
N PRO A 53 -27.19 2.75 -9.48
CA PRO A 53 -26.90 4.08 -10.02
C PRO A 53 -27.96 4.59 -11.01
N ALA A 54 -28.69 3.68 -11.67
CA ALA A 54 -29.69 4.04 -12.67
C ALA A 54 -30.82 4.92 -12.11
N LYS A 55 -31.22 4.67 -10.85
CA LYS A 55 -32.25 5.44 -10.14
C LYS A 55 -31.97 6.95 -10.17
N TYR A 56 -30.70 7.33 -9.95
CA TYR A 56 -30.32 8.74 -9.79
C TYR A 56 -30.12 9.48 -11.12
N LYS A 57 -30.16 8.80 -12.26
CA LYS A 57 -29.96 9.44 -13.58
C LYS A 57 -31.16 10.31 -14.02
N LYS A 58 -32.32 10.14 -13.38
CA LYS A 58 -33.49 11.00 -13.60
C LYS A 58 -33.28 12.37 -12.93
N ASP A 59 -32.95 12.35 -11.64
CA ASP A 59 -32.76 13.58 -10.84
C ASP A 59 -31.44 14.29 -11.13
N TYR A 60 -30.43 13.55 -11.62
CA TYR A 60 -29.11 14.09 -11.95
C TYR A 60 -28.69 13.71 -13.38
N PRO A 61 -29.19 14.41 -14.41
CA PRO A 61 -28.95 14.06 -15.82
C PRO A 61 -27.47 14.01 -16.22
N TYR A 62 -26.61 14.84 -15.61
CA TYR A 62 -25.16 14.85 -15.86
C TYR A 62 -24.47 13.51 -15.54
N LEU A 63 -25.11 12.61 -14.78
CA LEU A 63 -24.60 11.25 -14.57
C LEU A 63 -24.59 10.41 -15.86
N LYS A 64 -25.28 10.85 -16.92
CA LYS A 64 -25.24 10.21 -18.25
C LYS A 64 -24.01 10.59 -19.07
N GLU A 65 -23.31 11.67 -18.71
CA GLU A 65 -22.08 12.11 -19.39
C GLU A 65 -20.89 11.19 -19.11
N VAL A 66 -20.87 10.57 -17.94
CA VAL A 66 -19.76 9.71 -17.48
C VAL A 66 -19.98 8.25 -17.86
N ASP A 67 -18.90 7.48 -17.82
CA ASP A 67 -18.96 6.04 -18.00
C ASP A 67 -19.90 5.37 -16.97
N SER A 68 -20.87 4.60 -17.47
CA SER A 68 -21.86 3.89 -16.66
C SER A 68 -21.21 2.81 -15.80
N LEU A 69 -20.14 2.17 -16.29
CA LEU A 69 -19.40 1.14 -15.55
C LEU A 69 -18.66 1.74 -14.36
N ALA A 70 -18.18 2.98 -14.49
CA ALA A 70 -17.60 3.71 -13.36
C ALA A 70 -18.61 3.92 -12.22
N LEU A 71 -19.87 4.23 -12.56
CA LEU A 71 -20.94 4.36 -11.57
C LEU A 71 -21.36 3.01 -10.98
N ALA A 72 -21.47 1.96 -11.81
CA ALA A 72 -21.80 0.61 -11.36
C ALA A 72 -20.74 0.05 -10.39
N ASN A 73 -19.46 0.30 -10.63
CA ASN A 73 -18.40 -0.08 -9.70
C ASN A 73 -18.56 0.55 -8.31
N LYS A 74 -19.15 1.76 -8.19
CA LYS A 74 -19.43 2.35 -6.87
C LYS A 74 -20.53 1.62 -6.10
N GLN A 75 -21.46 0.97 -6.80
CA GLN A 75 -22.45 0.10 -6.18
C GLN A 75 -21.76 -1.14 -5.61
N LEU A 76 -20.86 -1.77 -6.39
CA LEU A 76 -20.09 -2.93 -5.95
C LEU A 76 -19.20 -2.59 -4.74
N ASP A 77 -18.48 -1.47 -4.79
CA ASP A 77 -17.69 -0.97 -3.66
C ASP A 77 -18.52 -0.83 -2.37
N LEU A 78 -19.74 -0.30 -2.50
CA LEU A 78 -20.64 -0.09 -1.36
C LEU A 78 -21.17 -1.44 -0.83
N GLN A 79 -21.59 -2.34 -1.72
CA GLN A 79 -22.04 -3.68 -1.35
C GLN A 79 -20.95 -4.45 -0.63
N GLU A 80 -19.71 -4.40 -1.13
CA GLU A 80 -18.56 -5.02 -0.48
C GLU A 80 -18.29 -4.39 0.89
N ALA A 81 -18.35 -3.06 1.01
CA ALA A 81 -18.16 -2.38 2.29
C ALA A 81 -19.21 -2.80 3.33
N PHE A 82 -20.47 -2.97 2.93
CA PHE A 82 -21.52 -3.52 3.79
C PHE A 82 -21.23 -4.98 4.16
N ARG A 83 -20.93 -5.84 3.18
CA ARG A 83 -20.58 -7.25 3.43
C ARG A 83 -19.43 -7.38 4.44
N ASN A 84 -18.40 -6.57 4.27
CA ASN A 84 -17.23 -6.54 5.14
C ASN A 84 -17.54 -6.04 6.55
N ARG A 85 -18.48 -5.09 6.70
CA ARG A 85 -18.97 -4.60 7.99
C ARG A 85 -19.75 -5.67 8.76
N PHE A 86 -20.54 -6.50 8.07
CA PHE A 86 -21.40 -7.51 8.71
C PHE A 86 -20.78 -8.91 8.75
N SER A 87 -19.63 -9.13 8.09
CA SER A 87 -18.87 -10.37 8.12
C SER A 87 -18.27 -10.64 9.52
N LYS A 88 -18.58 -11.80 10.12
CA LYS A 88 -18.07 -12.21 11.46
C LYS A 88 -16.53 -12.12 11.56
N SER A 89 -15.83 -12.61 10.54
CA SER A 89 -14.35 -12.60 10.47
C SER A 89 -13.72 -11.22 10.26
N ARG A 90 -14.45 -10.26 9.68
CA ARG A 90 -13.89 -8.97 9.24
C ARG A 90 -14.44 -7.75 10.00
N LYS A 91 -15.53 -7.91 10.76
CA LYS A 91 -16.19 -6.84 11.52
C LYS A 91 -15.26 -6.14 12.52
N LYS A 92 -14.33 -6.86 13.16
CA LYS A 92 -13.33 -6.27 14.08
C LYS A 92 -12.40 -5.25 13.40
N LYS A 93 -12.12 -5.43 12.10
CA LYS A 93 -11.20 -4.58 11.32
C LYS A 93 -11.93 -3.51 10.50
N ASN A 94 -13.24 -3.67 10.25
CA ASN A 94 -13.99 -2.84 9.30
C ASN A 94 -15.12 -2.03 9.98
N GLY A 95 -15.01 -0.70 9.88
CA GLY A 95 -16.04 0.24 10.32
C GLY A 95 -17.26 0.30 9.40
N PHE A 96 -18.33 0.97 9.84
CA PHE A 96 -19.49 1.23 9.00
C PHE A 96 -19.08 2.13 7.81
N PRO A 97 -19.63 1.93 6.60
CA PRO A 97 -19.32 2.76 5.44
C PRO A 97 -19.57 4.25 5.72
N LYS A 98 -18.60 5.10 5.33
CA LYS A 98 -18.65 6.55 5.54
C LYS A 98 -18.91 7.30 4.24
N PHE A 99 -19.58 8.44 4.35
CA PHE A 99 -19.73 9.38 3.24
C PHE A 99 -18.38 9.87 2.72
N LYS A 100 -18.27 10.01 1.41
CA LYS A 100 -17.07 10.44 0.69
C LYS A 100 -17.04 11.96 0.60
N SER A 101 -15.99 12.58 1.13
CA SER A 101 -15.73 14.02 1.04
C SER A 101 -15.18 14.43 -0.31
N ALA A 102 -15.61 15.57 -0.86
CA ALA A 102 -15.03 16.13 -2.08
C ALA A 102 -13.56 16.54 -1.92
N LYS A 103 -13.16 16.93 -0.71
CA LYS A 103 -11.83 17.46 -0.39
C LYS A 103 -10.83 16.35 -0.04
N HIS A 104 -11.29 15.32 0.67
CA HIS A 104 -10.42 14.29 1.26
C HIS A 104 -10.49 12.93 0.58
N SER A 105 -11.53 12.66 -0.23
CA SER A 105 -11.61 11.37 -0.91
C SER A 105 -10.58 11.28 -2.02
N ARG A 106 -10.05 10.07 -2.21
CA ARG A 106 -9.20 9.74 -3.34
C ARG A 106 -9.92 10.05 -4.64
N LYS A 107 -9.24 10.74 -5.55
CA LYS A 107 -9.70 10.98 -6.91
C LYS A 107 -9.42 9.74 -7.75
N SER A 108 -10.37 8.82 -7.79
CA SER A 108 -10.25 7.60 -8.57
C SER A 108 -11.60 7.04 -8.99
N TYR A 109 -11.63 6.35 -10.13
CA TYR A 109 -12.74 5.51 -10.55
C TYR A 109 -12.20 4.25 -11.24
N THR A 110 -13.01 3.20 -11.25
CA THR A 110 -12.71 1.93 -11.90
C THR A 110 -13.75 1.70 -12.99
N THR A 111 -13.30 1.29 -14.17
CA THR A 111 -14.17 0.87 -15.26
C THR A 111 -13.82 -0.56 -15.67
N ASN A 112 -14.83 -1.32 -16.08
CA ASN A 112 -14.64 -2.72 -16.46
C ASN A 112 -14.39 -2.80 -17.96
N ASN A 113 -13.58 -3.78 -18.37
CA ASN A 113 -13.42 -4.06 -19.78
C ASN A 113 -14.67 -4.78 -20.30
N GLN A 114 -15.30 -4.21 -21.32
CA GLN A 114 -16.39 -4.82 -22.06
C GLN A 114 -15.95 -4.94 -23.51
N HIS A 115 -15.58 -6.14 -23.94
CA HIS A 115 -15.22 -6.43 -25.34
C HIS A 115 -14.18 -5.44 -25.92
N GLY A 116 -13.09 -5.16 -25.21
CA GLY A 116 -11.99 -4.30 -25.71
C GLY A 116 -12.23 -2.80 -25.57
N THR A 117 -13.15 -2.37 -24.69
CA THR A 117 -13.28 -0.96 -24.32
C THR A 117 -12.09 -0.44 -23.52
N VAL A 118 -11.35 -1.33 -22.86
CA VAL A 118 -10.04 -1.06 -22.25
C VAL A 118 -8.97 -1.84 -22.98
N ALA A 119 -7.96 -1.15 -23.52
CA ALA A 119 -6.86 -1.77 -24.24
C ALA A 119 -5.59 -0.92 -24.17
N ILE A 120 -4.43 -1.57 -24.22
CA ILE A 120 -3.16 -0.90 -24.51
C ILE A 120 -3.02 -0.83 -26.03
N ILE A 121 -2.70 0.35 -26.56
CA ILE A 121 -2.65 0.63 -27.99
C ILE A 121 -1.28 1.22 -28.33
N ASP A 122 -0.64 0.67 -29.36
CA ASP A 122 0.65 1.11 -29.93
C ASP A 122 1.78 1.23 -28.90
N ASN A 123 1.69 0.51 -27.77
CA ASN A 123 2.56 0.63 -26.59
C ASN A 123 2.77 2.08 -26.09
N LYS A 124 1.85 2.99 -26.43
CA LYS A 124 1.96 4.44 -26.15
C LYS A 124 0.67 5.02 -25.59
N TYR A 125 -0.44 4.30 -25.71
CA TYR A 125 -1.76 4.77 -25.31
C TYR A 125 -2.51 3.70 -24.53
N ILE A 126 -3.41 4.15 -23.65
CA ILE A 126 -4.42 3.31 -23.03
C ILE A 126 -5.78 3.82 -23.48
N LYS A 127 -6.57 2.97 -24.13
CA LYS A 127 -7.95 3.22 -24.51
C LYS A 127 -8.85 3.03 -23.28
N LEU A 128 -9.77 3.97 -23.08
CA LEU A 128 -10.79 3.92 -22.03
C LEU A 128 -12.19 4.23 -22.61
N PRO A 129 -13.27 3.66 -22.03
CA PRO A 129 -14.64 4.03 -22.39
C PRO A 129 -14.89 5.52 -22.19
N LYS A 130 -15.62 6.16 -23.12
CA LYS A 130 -15.98 7.61 -23.15
C LYS A 130 -14.81 8.61 -23.19
N ILE A 131 -13.58 8.19 -22.89
CA ILE A 131 -12.39 9.03 -22.83
C ILE A 131 -11.54 8.91 -24.10
N GLY A 132 -11.54 7.73 -24.75
CA GLY A 132 -10.71 7.45 -25.91
C GLY A 132 -9.26 7.08 -25.54
N LYS A 133 -8.32 7.35 -26.45
CA LYS A 133 -6.89 7.04 -26.27
C LYS A 133 -6.21 8.08 -25.36
N VAL A 134 -5.65 7.62 -24.24
CA VAL A 134 -4.88 8.46 -23.31
C VAL A 134 -3.41 8.12 -23.42
N LYS A 135 -2.54 9.10 -23.66
CA LYS A 135 -1.09 8.88 -23.75
C LYS A 135 -0.55 8.29 -22.44
N ALA A 136 0.26 7.25 -22.52
CA ALA A 136 0.77 6.50 -21.38
C ALA A 136 2.24 6.13 -21.58
N VAL A 137 2.97 6.00 -20.46
CA VAL A 137 4.31 5.39 -20.45
C VAL A 137 4.14 3.90 -20.11
N ILE A 138 4.17 3.07 -21.16
CA ILE A 138 4.08 1.62 -21.06
C ILE A 138 5.49 1.09 -20.80
N HIS A 139 5.79 0.82 -19.53
CA HIS A 139 7.11 0.37 -19.07
C HIS A 139 7.17 -1.16 -18.84
N ARG A 140 6.03 -1.84 -19.00
CA ARG A 140 5.87 -3.29 -18.96
C ARG A 140 4.80 -3.65 -19.98
N ILE A 141 5.06 -4.66 -20.77
CA ILE A 141 4.11 -5.20 -21.74
C ILE A 141 3.59 -6.50 -21.11
N PRO A 142 2.26 -6.67 -20.93
CA PRO A 142 1.70 -7.93 -20.46
C PRO A 142 1.87 -9.01 -21.54
N ASP A 143 1.91 -10.28 -21.12
CA ASP A 143 1.99 -11.39 -22.07
C ASP A 143 0.69 -11.49 -22.89
N SER A 144 0.75 -12.13 -24.06
CA SER A 144 -0.34 -12.17 -25.02
C SER A 144 -1.59 -12.90 -24.53
N ASP A 145 -1.42 -13.82 -23.59
CA ASP A 145 -2.48 -14.61 -22.95
C ASP A 145 -3.17 -13.86 -21.79
N TRP A 146 -2.65 -12.69 -21.37
CA TRP A 146 -3.21 -11.93 -20.26
C TRP A 146 -4.48 -11.18 -20.67
N ILE A 147 -5.57 -11.46 -19.97
CA ILE A 147 -6.89 -10.90 -20.25
C ILE A 147 -7.10 -9.63 -19.43
N VAL A 148 -7.38 -8.50 -20.11
CA VAL A 148 -7.73 -7.24 -19.44
C VAL A 148 -9.12 -7.33 -18.80
N LYS A 149 -9.22 -7.16 -17.48
CA LYS A 149 -10.49 -7.18 -16.73
C LYS A 149 -11.05 -5.80 -16.43
N SER A 150 -10.20 -4.88 -16.00
CA SER A 150 -10.64 -3.52 -15.62
C SER A 150 -9.49 -2.52 -15.67
N ALA A 151 -9.84 -1.23 -15.65
CA ALA A 151 -8.89 -0.14 -15.51
C ALA A 151 -9.33 0.80 -14.39
N THR A 152 -8.41 1.12 -13.48
CA THR A 152 -8.62 2.11 -12.42
C THR A 152 -7.84 3.38 -12.75
N VAL A 153 -8.54 4.47 -13.01
CA VAL A 153 -7.95 5.80 -13.21
C VAL A 153 -7.83 6.48 -11.86
N SER A 154 -6.69 7.10 -11.59
CA SER A 154 -6.46 7.85 -10.37
C SER A 154 -5.65 9.13 -10.60
N GLN A 155 -5.95 10.17 -9.81
CA GLN A 155 -5.16 11.40 -9.75
C GLN A 155 -4.53 11.53 -8.37
N GLU A 156 -3.22 11.70 -8.36
CA GLU A 156 -2.42 11.92 -7.17
C GLU A 156 -2.40 13.40 -6.77
N SER A 157 -2.01 13.70 -5.53
CA SER A 157 -2.05 15.06 -4.96
C SER A 157 -1.12 16.06 -5.65
N ASP A 158 -0.08 15.60 -6.35
CA ASP A 158 0.81 16.42 -7.17
C ASP A 158 0.24 16.73 -8.57
N GLY A 159 -0.95 16.19 -8.89
CA GLY A 159 -1.68 16.39 -10.13
C GLY A 159 -1.42 15.31 -11.19
N LYS A 160 -0.53 14.35 -10.93
CA LYS A 160 -0.24 13.26 -11.88
C LYS A 160 -1.37 12.25 -11.91
N TYR A 161 -1.71 11.80 -13.11
CA TYR A 161 -2.65 10.73 -13.39
C TYR A 161 -1.95 9.39 -13.60
N TYR A 162 -2.62 8.32 -13.17
CA TYR A 162 -2.18 6.95 -13.40
C TYR A 162 -3.39 6.09 -13.77
N ILE A 163 -3.15 5.10 -14.62
CA ILE A 163 -4.11 4.04 -14.93
C ILE A 163 -3.52 2.72 -14.45
N SER A 164 -4.23 2.02 -13.57
CA SER A 164 -3.90 0.66 -13.17
C SER A 164 -4.78 -0.30 -13.96
N ILE A 165 -4.20 -1.08 -14.86
CA ILE A 165 -4.92 -2.10 -15.63
C ILE A 165 -4.82 -3.41 -14.86
N LEU A 166 -5.97 -4.03 -14.58
CA LEU A 166 -6.08 -5.35 -13.97
C LEU A 166 -6.12 -6.41 -15.07
N PHE A 167 -5.19 -7.35 -15.00
CA PHE A 167 -5.08 -8.50 -15.88
C PHE A 167 -5.43 -9.77 -15.11
N GLU A 168 -6.06 -10.70 -15.80
CA GLU A 168 -6.32 -12.07 -15.36
C GLU A 168 -5.58 -13.00 -16.31
N PHE A 169 -4.82 -13.94 -15.77
CA PHE A 169 -4.04 -14.89 -16.55
C PHE A 169 -3.94 -16.22 -15.81
N GLU A 170 -3.55 -17.26 -16.53
CA GLU A 170 -3.26 -18.55 -15.92
C GLU A 170 -1.88 -18.50 -15.27
N ASN A 171 -1.81 -18.84 -13.99
CA ASN A 171 -0.53 -18.83 -13.30
C ASN A 171 0.17 -20.13 -13.64
N ALA A 172 1.26 -20.06 -14.40
CA ALA A 172 2.11 -21.21 -14.62
C ALA A 172 2.55 -21.77 -13.26
N ILE A 173 2.45 -23.09 -13.09
CA ILE A 173 2.98 -23.77 -11.91
C ILE A 173 4.49 -23.52 -11.91
N ASN A 174 4.97 -22.82 -10.90
CA ASN A 174 6.41 -22.68 -10.69
C ASN A 174 6.91 -24.04 -10.15
N PRO A 175 7.83 -24.74 -10.84
CA PRO A 175 8.33 -26.03 -10.36
C PRO A 175 9.43 -25.88 -9.29
N TYR A 176 9.86 -24.66 -8.99
CA TYR A 176 10.91 -24.41 -8.01
C TYR A 176 10.52 -24.95 -6.64
N VAL A 177 11.43 -25.75 -6.07
CA VAL A 177 11.35 -26.27 -4.71
C VAL A 177 12.35 -25.49 -3.86
N ALA A 178 11.86 -24.86 -2.81
CA ALA A 178 12.69 -24.05 -1.91
C ALA A 178 13.65 -24.90 -1.09
N ASP A 179 14.93 -24.50 -1.08
CA ASP A 179 15.94 -25.04 -0.18
C ASP A 179 15.75 -24.42 1.21
N LYS A 180 15.30 -25.24 2.17
CA LYS A 180 15.07 -24.79 3.56
C LYS A 180 16.36 -24.37 4.28
N THR A 181 17.53 -24.78 3.79
CA THR A 181 18.82 -24.37 4.37
C THR A 181 19.26 -22.98 3.89
N ASN A 182 18.76 -22.54 2.72
CA ASN A 182 19.01 -21.21 2.19
C ASN A 182 18.07 -20.18 2.83
N ALA A 183 18.37 -19.84 4.08
CA ALA A 183 17.49 -19.07 4.95
C ALA A 183 18.16 -17.82 5.54
N ILE A 184 17.36 -16.80 5.84
CA ILE A 184 17.82 -15.57 6.52
C ILE A 184 16.83 -15.09 7.56
N GLY A 185 17.32 -14.70 8.74
CA GLY A 185 16.53 -14.01 9.76
C GLY A 185 16.71 -12.51 9.67
N LEU A 186 15.62 -11.74 9.81
CA LEU A 186 15.65 -10.28 9.80
C LEU A 186 15.03 -9.73 11.10
N ASP A 187 15.86 -9.10 11.92
CA ASP A 187 15.43 -8.32 13.08
C ASP A 187 15.11 -6.87 12.68
N TYR A 188 14.06 -6.29 13.25
CA TYR A 188 13.63 -4.93 12.91
C TYR A 188 14.54 -3.86 13.52
N ALA A 189 15.08 -2.98 12.67
CA ALA A 189 15.85 -1.84 13.11
C ALA A 189 15.05 -0.54 12.97
N SER A 190 14.78 0.13 14.09
CA SER A 190 14.10 1.44 14.09
C SER A 190 14.95 2.56 13.48
N ASP A 191 16.28 2.49 13.66
CA ASP A 191 17.24 3.38 13.00
C ASP A 191 17.87 2.72 11.77
N GLY A 192 17.00 2.28 10.86
CA GLY A 192 17.39 1.55 9.66
C GLY A 192 16.16 0.86 9.08
N LEU A 193 16.35 -0.33 8.51
CA LEU A 193 15.26 -1.20 8.06
C LEU A 193 15.24 -2.53 8.83
N TYR A 194 16.35 -3.24 8.82
CA TYR A 194 16.56 -4.49 9.55
C TYR A 194 18.06 -4.72 9.79
N VAL A 195 18.39 -5.62 10.72
CA VAL A 195 19.68 -6.32 10.81
C VAL A 195 19.44 -7.79 10.47
N ASP A 196 20.26 -8.37 9.59
CA ASP A 196 20.13 -9.78 9.22
C ASP A 196 20.98 -10.71 10.10
N SER A 197 20.74 -12.01 10.02
CA SER A 197 21.47 -13.02 10.80
C SER A 197 22.96 -13.10 10.44
N ASN A 198 23.39 -12.53 9.30
CA ASN A 198 24.79 -12.39 8.91
C ASN A 198 25.43 -11.09 9.43
N GLY A 199 24.66 -10.23 10.10
CA GLY A 199 25.10 -8.95 10.64
C GLY A 199 25.04 -7.78 9.66
N ASN A 200 24.51 -7.97 8.44
CA ASN A 200 24.31 -6.86 7.51
C ASN A 200 23.09 -6.03 7.88
N VAL A 201 23.14 -4.75 7.55
CA VAL A 201 22.05 -3.79 7.79
C VAL A 201 21.37 -3.45 6.48
N GLY A 202 20.03 -3.46 6.44
CA GLY A 202 19.26 -3.26 5.21
C GLY A 202 19.48 -1.89 4.55
N THR A 203 18.98 -0.81 5.16
CA THR A 203 19.22 0.56 4.66
C THR A 203 19.19 1.54 5.82
N ASN A 204 19.98 2.62 5.69
CA ASN A 204 20.01 3.72 6.64
C ASN A 204 19.40 5.00 6.06
N HIS A 205 18.79 4.94 4.86
CA HIS A 205 18.14 6.08 4.24
C HIS A 205 16.95 6.56 5.06
N LYS A 206 16.93 7.86 5.32
CA LYS A 206 15.88 8.55 6.08
C LYS A 206 15.28 9.61 5.17
N TYR A 207 14.66 9.18 4.06
CA TYR A 207 14.22 10.06 2.96
C TYR A 207 13.38 11.26 3.41
N TYR A 208 12.52 11.11 4.43
CA TYR A 208 11.77 12.24 4.98
C TYR A 208 12.68 13.22 5.74
N ARG A 209 13.62 12.71 6.54
CA ARG A 209 14.60 13.54 7.27
C ARG A 209 15.56 14.24 6.29
N GLU A 210 16.07 13.54 5.29
CA GLU A 210 16.92 14.08 4.23
C GLU A 210 16.23 15.23 3.46
N SER A 211 14.91 15.10 3.21
CA SER A 211 14.12 16.13 2.53
C SER A 211 13.49 17.17 3.49
N HIS A 212 13.78 17.11 4.79
CA HIS A 212 13.04 17.85 5.82
C HIS A 212 13.13 19.36 5.61
N ASP A 213 14.32 19.90 5.38
CA ASP A 213 14.50 21.35 5.24
C ASP A 213 13.81 21.90 3.99
N LYS A 214 13.90 21.16 2.88
CA LYS A 214 13.20 21.50 1.64
C LYS A 214 11.68 21.49 1.84
N LEU A 215 11.17 20.49 2.55
CA LEU A 215 9.75 20.35 2.88
C LEU A 215 9.30 21.48 3.81
N ALA A 216 10.03 21.76 4.89
CA ALA A 216 9.73 22.79 5.87
C ALA A 216 9.73 24.19 5.23
N LYS A 217 10.71 24.50 4.37
CA LYS A 217 10.74 25.74 3.58
C LYS A 217 9.50 25.86 2.68
N ALA A 218 9.12 24.77 2.00
CA ALA A 218 7.95 24.78 1.12
C ALA A 218 6.61 24.91 1.87
N GLN A 219 6.50 24.29 3.04
CA GLN A 219 5.33 24.38 3.93
C GLN A 219 5.21 25.77 4.55
N ARG A 220 6.31 26.40 5.01
CA ARG A 220 6.31 27.80 5.47
C ARG A 220 5.85 28.77 4.38
N LYS A 221 6.29 28.57 3.13
CA LYS A 221 5.79 29.37 2.00
C LYS A 221 4.29 29.15 1.77
N LEU A 222 3.80 27.93 1.93
CA LEU A 222 2.38 27.59 1.77
C LEU A 222 1.50 28.25 2.84
N SER A 223 1.92 28.22 4.11
CA SER A 223 1.15 28.80 5.22
C SER A 223 0.98 30.31 5.11
N ARG A 224 1.91 31.00 4.44
CA ARG A 224 1.86 32.43 4.14
C ARG A 224 1.06 32.80 2.89
N ARG A 225 0.52 31.83 2.13
CA ARG A 225 -0.33 32.13 0.95
C ARG A 225 -1.79 32.32 1.35
N GLN A 226 -2.47 33.26 0.71
CA GLN A 226 -3.92 33.45 0.81
C GLN A 226 -4.67 32.15 0.48
N GLY A 227 -5.51 31.69 1.41
CA GLY A 227 -6.20 30.40 1.35
C GLY A 227 -5.61 29.33 2.27
N SER A 228 -4.63 29.70 3.10
CA SER A 228 -4.03 28.80 4.09
C SER A 228 -4.88 28.66 5.35
N LYS A 229 -5.69 29.68 5.69
CA LYS A 229 -6.57 29.64 6.86
C LYS A 229 -7.79 28.77 6.58
N LYS A 230 -8.35 28.22 7.66
CA LYS A 230 -9.60 27.47 7.59
C LYS A 230 -10.71 28.43 7.12
N HIS A 231 -11.60 27.96 6.25
CA HIS A 231 -12.70 28.74 5.65
C HIS A 231 -12.29 29.86 4.68
N GLU A 232 -11.01 30.00 4.34
CA GLU A 232 -10.55 30.97 3.36
C GLU A 232 -10.59 30.37 1.93
N ALA A 233 -10.97 31.19 0.95
CA ALA A 233 -10.91 30.82 -0.46
C ALA A 233 -9.45 30.60 -0.89
N LYS A 234 -9.20 29.48 -1.59
CA LYS A 234 -7.85 29.12 -2.02
C LYS A 234 -7.43 29.91 -3.25
N SER A 235 -6.46 30.81 -3.09
CA SER A 235 -5.86 31.51 -4.23
C SER A 235 -5.16 30.56 -5.20
N ASN A 236 -5.04 30.96 -6.46
CA ASN A 236 -4.26 30.22 -7.45
C ASN A 236 -2.79 30.03 -7.01
N ASN A 237 -2.22 31.01 -6.30
CA ASN A 237 -0.87 30.94 -5.76
C ASN A 237 -0.74 29.92 -4.63
N TYR A 238 -1.76 29.80 -3.76
CA TYR A 238 -1.83 28.74 -2.76
C TYR A 238 -1.89 27.36 -3.43
N ILE A 239 -2.74 27.17 -4.44
CA ILE A 239 -2.86 25.88 -5.14
C ILE A 239 -1.55 25.50 -5.84
N LYS A 240 -0.88 26.45 -6.50
CA LYS A 240 0.45 26.25 -7.10
C LYS A 240 1.47 25.82 -6.05
N GLN A 241 1.50 26.48 -4.90
CA GLN A 241 2.44 26.14 -3.82
C GLN A 241 2.11 24.78 -3.16
N LEU A 242 0.83 24.46 -2.97
CA LEU A 242 0.38 23.17 -2.45
C LEU A 242 0.85 22.02 -3.34
N ARG A 243 0.74 22.19 -4.67
CA ARG A 243 1.28 21.21 -5.63
C ARG A 243 2.78 21.02 -5.47
N LYS A 244 3.57 22.08 -5.18
CA LYS A 244 5.01 21.94 -4.91
C LYS A 244 5.28 21.12 -3.66
N VAL A 245 4.55 21.37 -2.57
CA VAL A 245 4.63 20.56 -1.34
C VAL A 245 4.29 19.10 -1.62
N ASN A 246 3.21 18.85 -2.36
CA ASN A 246 2.79 17.49 -2.72
C ASN A 246 3.81 16.77 -3.61
N ARG A 247 4.52 17.48 -4.50
CA ARG A 247 5.61 16.90 -5.29
C ARG A 247 6.78 16.46 -4.41
N ILE A 248 7.13 17.21 -3.37
CA ILE A 248 8.19 16.82 -2.42
C ILE A 248 7.76 15.55 -1.68
N HIS A 249 6.56 15.52 -1.12
CA HIS A 249 6.03 14.32 -0.47
C HIS A 249 6.00 13.10 -1.41
N ARG A 250 5.60 13.30 -2.67
CA ARG A 250 5.60 12.24 -3.69
C ARG A 250 7.03 11.74 -3.96
N HIS A 251 8.00 12.64 -4.06
CA HIS A 251 9.39 12.26 -4.30
C HIS A 251 9.91 11.39 -3.16
N ILE A 252 9.72 11.81 -1.90
CA ILE A 252 10.08 11.04 -0.70
C ILE A 252 9.43 9.65 -0.72
N ALA A 253 8.11 9.59 -0.99
CA ALA A 253 7.40 8.32 -1.05
C ALA A 253 7.90 7.40 -2.18
N ASN A 254 8.26 7.96 -3.33
CA ASN A 254 8.80 7.20 -4.46
C ASN A 254 10.22 6.70 -4.19
N GLN A 255 11.11 7.50 -3.60
CA GLN A 255 12.45 7.06 -3.20
C GLN A 255 12.39 5.89 -2.23
N ARG A 256 11.53 6.01 -1.21
CA ARG A 256 11.27 4.92 -0.25
C ARG A 256 10.76 3.67 -0.94
N LEU A 257 9.74 3.80 -1.79
CA LEU A 257 9.19 2.68 -2.55
C LEU A 257 10.24 1.98 -3.41
N ASP A 258 11.04 2.74 -4.16
CA ASP A 258 12.11 2.21 -5.01
C ASP A 258 13.13 1.41 -4.20
N ASN A 259 13.62 2.00 -3.10
CA ASN A 259 14.57 1.36 -2.20
C ASN A 259 14.01 0.05 -1.61
N LEU A 260 12.79 0.08 -1.07
CA LEU A 260 12.16 -1.12 -0.50
C LEU A 260 11.91 -2.20 -1.56
N HIS A 261 11.54 -1.82 -2.79
CA HIS A 261 11.40 -2.79 -3.87
C HIS A 261 12.74 -3.43 -4.25
N LYS A 262 13.83 -2.66 -4.29
CA LYS A 262 15.17 -3.21 -4.59
C LYS A 262 15.60 -4.21 -3.52
N ILE A 263 15.57 -3.81 -2.26
CA ILE A 263 15.97 -4.67 -1.12
C ILE A 263 15.12 -5.94 -1.06
N SER A 264 13.78 -5.82 -1.11
CA SER A 264 12.92 -7.01 -1.07
C SER A 264 13.06 -7.92 -2.30
N THR A 265 13.44 -7.39 -3.47
CA THR A 265 13.76 -8.24 -4.64
C THR A 265 15.09 -8.95 -4.44
N GLU A 266 16.11 -8.25 -3.95
CA GLU A 266 17.43 -8.82 -3.68
C GLU A 266 17.33 -9.99 -2.71
N ILE A 267 16.62 -9.81 -1.59
CA ILE A 267 16.38 -10.86 -0.60
C ILE A 267 15.62 -12.04 -1.23
N ALA A 268 14.49 -11.78 -1.91
CA ALA A 268 13.68 -12.86 -2.50
C ALA A 268 14.41 -13.63 -3.62
N ASN A 269 15.40 -13.01 -4.27
CA ASN A 269 16.24 -13.67 -5.24
C ASN A 269 17.32 -14.52 -4.57
N ARG A 270 17.89 -14.08 -3.45
CA ARG A 270 19.00 -14.77 -2.76
C ARG A 270 18.55 -15.91 -1.85
N TYR A 271 17.49 -15.71 -1.07
CA TYR A 271 17.06 -16.62 -0.02
C TYR A 271 15.72 -17.27 -0.35
N ASP A 272 15.52 -18.47 0.17
CA ASP A 272 14.34 -19.30 -0.02
C ASP A 272 13.41 -19.29 1.19
N VAL A 273 13.99 -19.06 2.37
CA VAL A 273 13.25 -18.86 3.61
C VAL A 273 13.67 -17.53 4.22
N VAL A 274 12.69 -16.68 4.51
CA VAL A 274 12.93 -15.41 5.21
C VAL A 274 12.12 -15.41 6.50
N CYS A 275 12.81 -15.33 7.63
CA CYS A 275 12.20 -15.32 8.95
C CYS A 275 12.18 -13.88 9.50
N VAL A 276 11.02 -13.42 9.96
CA VAL A 276 10.84 -12.07 10.52
C VAL A 276 9.96 -12.13 11.76
N GLU A 277 10.05 -11.12 12.64
CA GLU A 277 9.09 -11.01 13.74
C GLU A 277 7.72 -10.48 13.28
N SER A 278 6.66 -10.98 13.92
CA SER A 278 5.26 -10.53 13.74
C SER A 278 4.98 -9.20 14.46
N LEU A 279 5.72 -8.17 14.09
CA LEU A 279 5.61 -6.87 14.74
C LEU A 279 4.34 -6.10 14.33
N ASN A 280 3.68 -5.51 15.32
CA ASN A 280 2.57 -4.58 15.09
C ASN A 280 3.11 -3.17 14.79
N MET A 281 3.45 -2.95 13.52
CA MET A 281 3.96 -1.65 13.04
C MET A 281 3.07 -0.46 13.39
N LYS A 282 1.74 -0.67 13.49
CA LYS A 282 0.81 0.41 13.87
C LYS A 282 1.02 0.84 15.31
N SER A 283 1.13 -0.11 16.26
CA SER A 283 1.40 0.24 17.64
C SER A 283 2.78 0.87 17.82
N MET A 284 3.79 0.39 17.08
CA MET A 284 5.16 0.94 17.11
C MET A 284 5.27 2.33 16.49
N SER A 285 4.34 2.70 15.59
CA SER A 285 4.29 4.04 14.98
C SER A 285 3.65 5.12 15.88
N ASN A 286 3.10 4.75 17.03
CA ASN A 286 2.42 5.69 17.92
C ASN A 286 3.40 6.62 18.64
N LYS A 287 2.93 7.84 18.93
CA LYS A 287 3.73 8.93 19.54
C LYS A 287 4.35 8.60 20.90
N GLY A 288 3.81 7.64 21.64
CA GLY A 288 4.25 7.30 23.01
C GLY A 288 5.68 6.77 23.10
N PHE A 289 6.22 6.16 22.03
CA PHE A 289 7.56 5.56 22.02
C PHE A 289 8.66 6.48 21.46
N GLY A 290 8.37 7.73 21.08
CA GLY A 290 9.37 8.66 20.52
C GLY A 290 9.89 8.31 19.10
N ASN A 291 9.77 7.05 18.67
CA ASN A 291 10.35 6.53 17.42
C ASN A 291 9.38 6.53 16.22
N GLY A 292 8.13 6.98 16.39
CA GLY A 292 7.11 6.91 15.34
C GLY A 292 7.51 7.58 14.01
N LYS A 293 8.32 8.65 14.05
CA LYS A 293 8.83 9.31 12.84
C LYS A 293 9.84 8.44 12.09
N ALA A 294 10.70 7.70 12.78
CA ALA A 294 11.69 6.79 12.18
C ALA A 294 11.01 5.55 11.59
N THR A 295 10.14 4.90 12.38
CA THR A 295 9.33 3.74 11.95
C THR A 295 8.46 4.04 10.73
N LEU A 296 7.87 5.24 10.66
CA LEU A 296 7.07 5.64 9.50
C LEU A 296 7.93 6.04 8.30
N ASP A 297 9.19 6.42 8.50
CA ASP A 297 10.08 6.79 7.41
C ASP A 297 10.76 5.58 6.77
N ASN A 298 11.14 4.56 7.55
CA ASN A 298 11.75 3.35 7.01
C ASN A 298 10.78 2.48 6.20
N GLY A 299 9.48 2.48 6.55
CA GLY A 299 8.45 1.76 5.80
C GLY A 299 8.49 0.23 5.94
N TYR A 300 8.97 -0.30 7.06
CA TYR A 300 9.13 -1.75 7.29
C TYR A 300 7.86 -2.58 7.00
N GLY A 301 6.67 -2.11 7.39
CA GLY A 301 5.42 -2.81 7.06
C GLY A 301 5.14 -2.95 5.55
N MET A 302 5.56 -1.96 4.75
CA MET A 302 5.48 -2.05 3.29
C MET A 302 6.50 -3.04 2.75
N PHE A 303 7.70 -3.06 3.32
CA PHE A 303 8.76 -4.01 2.99
C PHE A 303 8.31 -5.46 3.24
N LEU A 304 7.72 -5.76 4.40
CA LEU A 304 7.17 -7.09 4.69
C LEU A 304 6.09 -7.50 3.69
N SER A 305 5.19 -6.58 3.33
CA SER A 305 4.18 -6.85 2.31
C SER A 305 4.81 -7.16 0.95
N MET A 306 5.95 -6.54 0.63
CA MET A 306 6.69 -6.82 -0.60
C MET A 306 7.42 -8.15 -0.58
N LEU A 307 8.05 -8.52 0.53
CA LEU A 307 8.63 -9.85 0.70
C LEU A 307 7.56 -10.93 0.55
N GLU A 308 6.40 -10.74 1.18
CA GLU A 308 5.32 -11.73 1.19
C GLU A 308 4.87 -12.12 -0.22
N TYR A 309 4.53 -11.15 -1.09
CA TYR A 309 4.13 -11.49 -2.46
C TYR A 309 5.30 -11.95 -3.34
N LYS A 310 6.53 -11.45 -3.12
CA LYS A 310 7.69 -11.82 -3.96
C LYS A 310 8.18 -13.22 -3.68
N LEU A 311 8.17 -13.63 -2.42
CA LEU A 311 8.55 -14.99 -2.02
C LEU A 311 7.46 -15.98 -2.46
N SER A 312 6.19 -15.66 -2.25
CA SER A 312 5.10 -16.54 -2.68
C SER A 312 5.03 -16.73 -4.21
N GLU A 313 5.24 -15.67 -5.00
CA GLU A 313 5.36 -15.78 -6.48
C GLU A 313 6.51 -16.71 -6.92
N ARG A 314 7.50 -16.96 -6.05
CA ARG A 314 8.68 -17.80 -6.32
C ARG A 314 8.62 -19.17 -5.64
N ASN A 315 7.49 -19.57 -5.04
CA ASN A 315 7.38 -20.76 -4.17
C ASN A 315 8.36 -20.78 -2.99
N LYS A 316 8.64 -19.61 -2.42
CA LYS A 316 9.53 -19.41 -1.28
C LYS A 316 8.75 -19.00 -0.04
N TYR A 317 9.37 -19.05 1.13
CA TYR A 317 8.69 -18.89 2.41
C TYR A 317 9.02 -17.56 3.10
N LEU A 318 7.97 -16.90 3.61
CA LEU A 318 8.09 -15.82 4.59
C LEU A 318 7.48 -16.29 5.91
N ILE A 319 8.32 -16.58 6.91
CA ILE A 319 7.91 -17.06 8.22
C ILE A 319 7.86 -15.91 9.20
N LYS A 320 6.74 -15.79 9.93
CA LYS A 320 6.53 -14.73 10.92
C LYS A 320 6.55 -15.34 12.31
N VAL A 321 7.65 -15.13 13.03
CA VAL A 321 7.83 -15.57 14.42
C VAL A 321 6.97 -14.73 15.35
N ASP A 322 6.45 -15.33 16.43
CA ASP A 322 5.65 -14.60 17.41
C ASP A 322 6.46 -13.47 18.06
N LYS A 323 5.86 -12.29 18.16
CA LYS A 323 6.50 -11.09 18.73
C LYS A 323 6.89 -11.19 20.21
N TRP A 324 6.37 -12.19 20.93
CA TRP A 324 6.69 -12.46 22.33
C TRP A 324 7.85 -13.44 22.48
N PHE A 325 8.31 -14.05 21.38
CA PHE A 325 9.53 -14.83 21.37
C PHE A 325 10.71 -13.93 21.79
N PRO A 326 11.47 -14.29 22.85
CA PRO A 326 12.48 -13.40 23.43
C PRO A 326 13.81 -13.43 22.63
N SER A 327 13.72 -13.19 21.32
CA SER A 327 14.82 -13.22 20.33
C SER A 327 16.06 -12.46 20.77
N SER A 328 15.89 -11.25 21.32
CA SER A 328 17.00 -10.40 21.77
C SER A 328 17.57 -10.74 23.16
N GLN A 329 16.89 -11.59 23.93
CA GLN A 329 17.30 -11.98 25.29
C GLN A 329 17.96 -13.37 25.33
N ILE A 330 17.66 -14.26 24.37
CA ILE A 330 18.27 -15.59 24.33
C ILE A 330 19.66 -15.50 23.69
N CYS A 331 20.68 -16.11 24.28
CA CYS A 331 21.95 -16.33 23.60
C CYS A 331 21.77 -17.37 22.50
N HIS A 332 22.01 -17.00 21.23
CA HIS A 332 21.84 -17.96 20.13
C HIS A 332 22.84 -19.13 20.17
N CYS A 333 23.96 -18.97 20.88
CA CYS A 333 25.02 -19.99 20.97
C CYS A 333 24.68 -21.07 22.01
N CYS A 334 24.21 -20.70 23.21
CA CYS A 334 24.00 -21.64 24.31
C CYS A 334 22.56 -21.71 24.84
N GLY A 335 21.65 -20.87 24.33
CA GLY A 335 20.24 -20.85 24.75
C GLY A 335 19.97 -20.12 26.08
N THR A 336 21.01 -19.67 26.80
CA THR A 336 20.84 -18.96 28.07
C THR A 336 20.04 -17.68 27.88
N LEU A 337 19.07 -17.44 28.78
CA LEU A 337 18.27 -16.22 28.79
C LEU A 337 19.00 -15.12 29.55
N HIS A 338 19.04 -13.93 28.96
CA HIS A 338 19.62 -12.70 29.50
C HIS A 338 18.51 -11.64 29.70
N PRO A 339 17.78 -11.65 30.83
CA PRO A 339 16.67 -10.73 31.09
C PRO A 339 17.05 -9.25 31.07
N GLU A 340 18.31 -8.93 31.38
CA GLU A 340 18.88 -7.59 31.34
C GLU A 340 18.79 -6.96 29.94
N MET A 341 18.78 -7.77 28.86
CA MET A 341 18.61 -7.30 27.48
C MET A 341 17.25 -6.63 27.23
N LYS A 342 16.29 -6.71 28.17
CA LYS A 342 15.08 -5.88 28.14
C LYS A 342 15.41 -4.38 28.13
N ASP A 343 16.54 -3.99 28.71
CA ASP A 343 17.03 -2.62 28.57
C ASP A 343 17.55 -2.38 27.15
N LEU A 344 16.94 -1.42 26.45
CA LEU A 344 17.28 -1.04 25.07
C LEU A 344 18.64 -0.34 24.96
N ALA A 345 19.19 0.17 26.07
CA ALA A 345 20.52 0.75 26.13
C ALA A 345 21.62 -0.31 25.95
N ILE A 346 21.35 -1.57 26.28
CA ILE A 346 22.28 -2.68 26.08
C ILE A 346 22.25 -3.08 24.59
N ARG A 347 23.34 -2.79 23.88
CA ARG A 347 23.48 -3.01 22.42
C ARG A 347 24.33 -4.22 22.05
N LYS A 348 25.05 -4.81 23.01
CA LYS A 348 25.88 -6.00 22.82
C LYS A 348 25.44 -7.08 23.80
N MET A 349 25.37 -8.30 23.32
CA MET A 349 25.23 -9.48 24.15
C MET A 349 26.61 -10.03 24.48
N ILE A 350 26.88 -10.18 25.77
CA ILE A 350 28.07 -10.82 26.32
C ILE A 350 27.54 -11.97 27.17
N CYS A 351 27.87 -13.20 26.78
CA CYS A 351 27.38 -14.40 27.44
C CYS A 351 28.55 -15.20 28.03
N ASP A 352 28.31 -15.87 29.15
CA ASP A 352 29.31 -16.70 29.84
C ASP A 352 29.80 -17.88 29.00
N CYS A 353 29.06 -18.27 27.95
CA CYS A 353 29.53 -19.24 26.95
C CYS A 353 30.67 -18.71 26.05
N GLY A 354 31.10 -17.45 26.22
CA GLY A 354 32.15 -16.80 25.44
C GLY A 354 31.63 -15.98 24.24
N LEU A 355 30.33 -15.99 23.97
CA LEU A 355 29.74 -15.22 22.87
C LEU A 355 29.77 -13.72 23.19
N THR A 356 30.34 -12.92 22.28
CA THR A 356 30.18 -11.46 22.26
C THR A 356 29.71 -11.01 20.87
N ILE A 357 28.49 -10.47 20.79
CA ILE A 357 27.86 -10.12 19.51
C ILE A 357 26.95 -8.89 19.66
N SER A 358 26.58 -8.24 18.56
CA SER A 358 25.54 -7.22 18.60
C SER A 358 24.19 -7.84 19.00
N ARG A 359 23.40 -7.11 19.78
CA ARG A 359 22.07 -7.55 20.21
C ARG A 359 21.15 -7.82 19.03
N ASP A 360 21.14 -6.92 18.05
CA ASP A 360 20.24 -7.01 16.89
C ASP A 360 20.60 -8.22 16.00
N GLN A 361 21.90 -8.51 15.80
CA GLN A 361 22.33 -9.70 15.06
C GLN A 361 21.99 -10.99 15.83
N ASN A 362 22.19 -11.02 17.14
CA ASN A 362 21.77 -12.15 17.97
C ASN A 362 20.27 -12.40 17.87
N ALA A 363 19.45 -11.34 17.92
CA ALA A 363 18.02 -11.44 17.69
C ALA A 363 17.70 -12.00 16.31
N ALA A 364 18.35 -11.51 15.26
CA ALA A 364 18.16 -12.00 13.89
C ALA A 364 18.49 -13.49 13.73
N ILE A 365 19.57 -13.98 14.37
CA ILE A 365 19.92 -15.42 14.39
C ILE A 365 18.85 -16.23 15.12
N ASN A 366 18.37 -15.76 16.29
CA ASN A 366 17.31 -16.45 17.01
C ASN A 366 15.97 -16.47 16.23
N ILE A 367 15.62 -15.39 15.54
CA ILE A 367 14.45 -15.31 14.65
C ILE A 367 14.57 -16.32 13.51
N LEU A 368 15.77 -16.45 12.93
CA LEU A 368 16.04 -17.46 11.91
C LEU A 368 15.79 -18.86 12.46
N ASN A 369 16.44 -19.21 13.57
CA ASN A 369 16.34 -20.53 14.19
C ASN A 369 14.89 -20.90 14.55
N GLU A 370 14.17 -19.98 15.17
CA GLU A 370 12.77 -20.18 15.54
C GLU A 370 11.86 -20.28 14.30
N GLY A 371 12.10 -19.46 13.28
CA GLY A 371 11.34 -19.55 12.03
C GLY A 371 11.58 -20.87 11.28
N LEU A 372 12.80 -21.40 11.31
CA LEU A 372 13.10 -22.72 10.74
C LEU A 372 12.43 -23.84 11.53
N ARG A 373 12.43 -23.77 12.87
CA ARG A 373 11.71 -24.72 13.73
C ARG A 373 10.22 -24.77 13.40
N LEU A 374 9.58 -23.60 13.27
CA LEU A 374 8.16 -23.49 12.89
C LEU A 374 7.90 -24.08 11.49
N LEU A 375 8.78 -23.81 10.52
CA LEU A 375 8.66 -24.35 9.17
C LEU A 375 8.82 -25.88 9.09
N THR A 376 9.56 -26.48 10.02
CA THR A 376 9.69 -27.95 10.12
C THR A 376 8.52 -28.61 10.83
N GLU A 377 7.84 -27.93 11.74
CA GLU A 377 6.66 -28.47 12.45
C GLU A 377 5.37 -28.41 11.64
N GLU A 378 5.28 -27.46 10.68
CA GLU A 378 4.12 -27.31 9.78
C GLU A 378 4.22 -28.16 8.49
N ALA A 379 5.37 -28.76 8.22
CA ALA A 379 5.63 -29.62 7.06
C ALA A 379 5.42 -31.10 7.41
#